data_AF-A0A0R0ABG5-F1
#
_entry.id   AF-A0A0R0ABG5-F1
#
_cell.length_a   1.000
_cell.length_b   1.000
_cell.length_c   1.000
_cell.angle_alpha   90.00
_cell.angle_beta   90.00
_cell.angle_gamma   90.00
#
_symmetry.space_group_name_H-M   'P 1'
#
loop_
_entity.id
_entity.type
_entity.pdbx_description
1 polymer ?
#
loop_
_entity_poly.entity_id
_entity_poly.type
_entity_poly.pdbx_seq_one_letter_code
_entity_poly.pdbx_strand_id
1 'polypeptide(L)'
;MHLSISRTARQPLPWALLATVLMLTAFGASARDRDDGFPDPSRAYPRAGTFIDADLLRQYAPGMNKEQVQALLGAPHFNEGLFGVREWNYLLNVRPTAGAAPVRCQLQIDFNNHGVAQDQRWAPSACSALMQPPPAAPVAALPPAPSPQIQPVRLSADALFEFDSAQLSARGRETLRQLVQQAGSLANLQQVAVAGYADRFGSANYNVALSERRAEAVKFALIELGVPANSVWADGRGASDPLVSCPGPRSSQVISCLAPNRRVEITGMGIQAASR
;
A
#
# COMPACT_ATOMS: atom_id res chain seq x y z
N MET A 1 -38.04 5.97 -67.48
CA MET A 1 -39.15 5.25 -68.14
C MET A 1 -38.56 4.22 -69.09
N HIS A 2 -39.12 3.01 -69.08
CA HIS A 2 -38.84 1.81 -69.92
C HIS A 2 -37.48 1.11 -69.72
N LEU A 3 -37.33 -0.03 -69.01
CA LEU A 3 -37.89 -1.41 -69.10
C LEU A 3 -37.46 -2.25 -70.32
N SER A 4 -37.02 -3.49 -69.99
CA SER A 4 -37.07 -4.75 -70.77
C SER A 4 -35.91 -5.03 -71.74
N ILE A 5 -35.40 -6.25 -71.98
CA ILE A 5 -35.76 -7.66 -71.66
C ILE A 5 -34.52 -8.52 -72.08
N SER A 6 -33.99 -9.39 -71.21
CA SER A 6 -34.00 -10.88 -71.25
C SER A 6 -32.93 -11.66 -72.04
N ARG A 7 -32.46 -12.74 -71.38
CA ARG A 7 -32.14 -14.12 -71.86
C ARG A 7 -30.72 -14.68 -71.64
N THR A 8 -30.59 -15.40 -70.52
CA THR A 8 -30.24 -16.84 -70.36
C THR A 8 -28.91 -17.44 -70.85
N ALA A 9 -28.30 -18.21 -69.91
CA ALA A 9 -27.47 -19.42 -70.02
C ALA A 9 -25.95 -19.20 -70.26
N ARG A 10 -24.98 -19.88 -69.61
CA ARG A 10 -24.91 -21.23 -69.01
C ARG A 10 -23.93 -21.31 -67.81
N GLN A 11 -24.22 -22.27 -66.95
CA GLN A 11 -23.50 -22.89 -65.82
C GLN A 11 -22.09 -23.47 -66.16
N PRO A 12 -21.17 -23.78 -65.19
CA PRO A 12 -21.38 -24.79 -64.14
C PRO A 12 -20.84 -24.56 -62.70
N LEU A 13 -21.41 -25.40 -61.84
CA LEU A 13 -21.33 -25.67 -60.38
C LEU A 13 -19.96 -26.25 -59.90
N PRO A 14 -19.81 -26.77 -58.66
CA PRO A 14 -20.05 -26.19 -57.32
C PRO A 14 -18.90 -26.51 -56.34
N TRP A 15 -18.57 -25.65 -55.37
CA TRP A 15 -17.77 -26.08 -54.20
C TRP A 15 -18.65 -26.04 -52.96
N ALA A 16 -19.02 -27.24 -52.52
CA ALA A 16 -19.84 -27.51 -51.35
C ALA A 16 -19.15 -27.03 -50.06
N LEU A 17 -19.85 -26.24 -49.27
CA LEU A 17 -19.52 -26.03 -47.86
C LEU A 17 -20.56 -26.78 -47.02
N LEU A 18 -20.10 -27.86 -46.40
CA LEU A 18 -20.81 -28.66 -45.40
C LEU A 18 -21.07 -27.80 -44.16
N ALA A 19 -22.35 -27.53 -43.87
CA ALA A 19 -22.79 -27.04 -42.57
C ALA A 19 -23.00 -28.23 -41.63
N THR A 20 -22.07 -28.46 -40.73
CA THR A 20 -22.16 -29.51 -39.72
C THR A 20 -23.10 -29.07 -38.60
N VAL A 21 -24.27 -29.69 -38.50
CA VAL A 21 -25.18 -29.56 -37.35
C VAL A 21 -24.58 -30.31 -36.17
N LEU A 22 -24.16 -29.60 -35.13
CA LEU A 22 -23.71 -30.19 -33.86
C LEU A 22 -24.94 -30.46 -32.98
N MET A 23 -25.41 -31.71 -32.92
CA MET A 23 -26.37 -32.15 -31.90
C MET A 23 -25.66 -32.19 -30.54
N LEU A 24 -26.09 -31.35 -29.60
CA LEU A 24 -25.76 -31.52 -28.18
C LEU A 24 -26.48 -32.78 -27.66
N THR A 25 -25.75 -33.88 -27.61
CA THR A 25 -26.11 -35.02 -26.77
C THR A 25 -25.66 -34.71 -25.35
N ALA A 26 -26.63 -34.57 -24.44
CA ALA A 26 -26.35 -34.53 -23.01
C ALA A 26 -25.84 -35.90 -22.57
N PHE A 27 -24.53 -36.10 -22.61
CA PHE A 27 -23.89 -37.21 -21.92
C PHE A 27 -23.98 -36.93 -20.41
N GLY A 28 -24.91 -37.61 -19.75
CA GLY A 28 -24.90 -37.75 -18.31
C GLY A 28 -23.54 -38.30 -17.88
N ALA A 29 -22.77 -37.48 -17.15
CA ALA A 29 -21.56 -37.91 -16.50
C ALA A 29 -21.93 -38.99 -15.47
N SER A 30 -21.82 -40.24 -15.91
CA SER A 30 -21.96 -41.40 -15.04
C SER A 30 -20.78 -41.39 -14.06
N ALA A 31 -21.09 -41.36 -12.78
CA ALA A 31 -20.16 -41.48 -11.68
C ALA A 31 -19.23 -42.68 -11.90
N ARG A 32 -17.99 -42.41 -12.31
CA ARG A 32 -16.86 -43.34 -12.24
C ARG A 32 -15.85 -42.71 -11.31
N ASP A 33 -16.02 -42.95 -10.02
CA ASP A 33 -14.93 -42.80 -9.07
C ASP A 33 -15.16 -43.76 -7.91
N ARG A 34 -14.51 -44.92 -7.99
CA ARG A 34 -14.32 -45.89 -6.91
C ARG A 34 -13.06 -46.70 -7.19
N ASP A 35 -11.93 -46.02 -7.31
CA ASP A 35 -10.64 -46.56 -6.85
C ASP A 35 -9.60 -45.43 -6.75
N ASP A 36 -9.87 -44.44 -5.90
CA ASP A 36 -8.95 -43.33 -5.59
C ASP A 36 -7.87 -43.73 -4.54
N GLY A 37 -7.83 -45.02 -4.18
CA GLY A 37 -6.90 -45.59 -3.21
C GLY A 37 -7.26 -45.33 -1.75
N PHE A 38 -8.40 -44.70 -1.45
CA PHE A 38 -8.85 -44.44 -0.08
C PHE A 38 -9.65 -45.63 0.48
N PRO A 39 -9.58 -45.88 1.80
CA PRO A 39 -10.41 -46.90 2.45
C PRO A 39 -11.91 -46.53 2.37
N ASP A 40 -12.78 -47.55 2.37
CA ASP A 40 -14.23 -47.35 2.40
C ASP A 40 -14.65 -46.58 3.68
N PRO A 41 -15.26 -45.38 3.57
CA PRO A 41 -15.64 -44.55 4.72
C PRO A 41 -16.47 -45.27 5.79
N SER A 42 -17.24 -46.29 5.42
CA SER A 42 -18.07 -47.07 6.36
C SER A 42 -17.27 -47.88 7.37
N ARG A 43 -15.98 -48.12 7.08
CA ARG A 43 -15.04 -48.83 7.94
C ARG A 43 -14.36 -47.95 8.99
N ALA A 44 -14.59 -46.64 8.94
CA ALA A 44 -14.02 -45.70 9.90
C ALA A 44 -14.52 -45.99 11.33
N TYR A 45 -13.65 -45.75 12.30
CA TYR A 45 -13.99 -45.65 13.72
C TYR A 45 -13.51 -44.30 14.26
N PRO A 46 -14.43 -43.39 14.63
CA PRO A 46 -15.89 -43.53 14.61
C PRO A 46 -16.47 -43.59 13.19
N ARG A 47 -17.58 -44.34 12.99
CA ARG A 47 -18.25 -44.48 11.67
C ARG A 47 -18.74 -43.17 11.07
N ALA A 48 -19.08 -42.21 11.93
CA ALA A 48 -19.50 -40.88 11.49
C ALA A 48 -18.31 -40.01 11.07
N GLY A 49 -17.07 -40.41 11.37
CA GLY A 49 -15.91 -39.52 11.32
C GLY A 49 -15.91 -38.50 12.47
N THR A 50 -14.88 -37.66 12.50
CA THR A 50 -14.68 -36.67 13.57
C THR A 50 -14.91 -35.27 13.04
N PHE A 51 -15.52 -34.40 13.84
CA PHE A 51 -15.72 -33.00 13.48
C PHE A 51 -14.50 -32.18 13.83
N ILE A 52 -14.03 -31.37 12.89
CA ILE A 52 -12.86 -30.51 13.08
C ILE A 52 -13.09 -29.15 12.41
N ASP A 53 -12.62 -28.09 13.05
CA ASP A 53 -12.63 -26.76 12.46
C ASP A 53 -11.46 -26.61 11.48
N ALA A 54 -11.68 -25.95 10.35
CA ALA A 54 -10.66 -25.79 9.33
C ALA A 54 -9.40 -25.08 9.86
N ASP A 55 -9.53 -24.16 10.84
CA ASP A 55 -8.38 -23.49 11.46
C ASP A 55 -7.46 -24.46 12.21
N LEU A 56 -8.01 -25.48 12.88
CA LEU A 56 -7.22 -26.52 13.53
C LEU A 56 -6.53 -27.41 12.49
N LEU A 57 -7.29 -27.82 11.46
CA LEU A 57 -6.75 -28.62 10.37
C LEU A 57 -5.59 -27.92 9.64
N ARG A 58 -5.65 -26.59 9.50
CA ARG A 58 -4.58 -25.78 8.88
C ARG A 58 -3.27 -25.74 9.66
N GLN A 59 -3.25 -26.21 10.91
CA GLN A 59 -2.01 -26.33 11.66
C GLN A 59 -1.19 -27.55 11.20
N TYR A 60 -1.81 -28.54 10.54
CA TYR A 60 -1.08 -29.67 9.97
C TYR A 60 -0.12 -29.20 8.85
N ALA A 61 1.11 -29.71 8.87
CA ALA A 61 2.09 -29.49 7.81
C ALA A 61 2.99 -30.74 7.64
N PRO A 62 3.49 -31.00 6.41
CA PRO A 62 4.60 -31.93 6.22
C PRO A 62 5.78 -31.58 7.15
N GLY A 63 6.44 -32.60 7.69
CA GLY A 63 7.51 -32.45 8.70
C GLY A 63 7.05 -32.68 10.14
N MET A 64 5.74 -32.72 10.42
CA MET A 64 5.23 -33.12 11.73
C MET A 64 5.49 -34.60 12.01
N ASN A 65 5.89 -34.93 13.24
CA ASN A 65 5.98 -36.32 13.67
C ASN A 65 4.58 -36.89 13.99
N LYS A 66 4.48 -38.21 14.08
CA LYS A 66 3.21 -38.90 14.39
C LYS A 66 2.53 -38.43 15.68
N GLU A 67 3.28 -38.10 16.72
CA GLU A 67 2.73 -37.62 17.98
C GLU A 67 2.07 -36.25 17.81
N GLN A 68 2.68 -35.34 17.05
CA GLN A 68 2.14 -34.03 16.71
C GLN A 68 0.88 -34.15 15.84
N VAL A 69 0.92 -35.01 14.82
CA VAL A 69 -0.26 -35.29 13.97
C VAL A 69 -1.40 -35.87 14.81
N GLN A 70 -1.10 -36.80 15.70
CA GLN A 70 -2.10 -37.39 16.60
C GLN A 70 -2.65 -36.38 17.61
N ALA A 71 -1.81 -35.49 18.15
CA ALA A 71 -2.25 -34.42 19.05
C ALA A 71 -3.21 -33.45 18.34
N LEU A 72 -3.03 -33.25 17.03
CA LEU A 72 -3.85 -32.34 16.23
C LEU A 72 -5.15 -32.97 15.73
N LEU A 73 -5.06 -34.17 15.14
CA LEU A 73 -6.15 -34.82 14.41
C LEU A 73 -6.78 -36.01 15.15
N GLY A 74 -6.16 -36.44 16.26
CA GLY A 74 -6.52 -37.66 16.96
C GLY A 74 -5.89 -38.92 16.34
N ALA A 75 -6.31 -40.06 16.86
CA ALA A 75 -5.89 -41.37 16.33
C ALA A 75 -6.47 -41.60 14.91
N PRO A 76 -5.75 -42.34 14.04
CA PRO A 76 -6.27 -42.71 12.73
C PRO A 76 -7.57 -43.51 12.83
N HIS A 77 -8.46 -43.35 11.85
CA HIS A 77 -9.83 -43.90 11.92
C HIS A 77 -9.97 -45.32 11.32
N PHE A 78 -8.93 -45.93 10.76
CA PHE A 78 -9.06 -47.17 9.96
C PHE A 78 -8.21 -48.36 10.44
N ASN A 79 -8.00 -48.50 11.75
CA ASN A 79 -7.33 -49.67 12.38
C ASN A 79 -5.93 -49.99 11.80
N GLU A 80 -5.22 -48.99 11.28
CA GLU A 80 -3.92 -49.20 10.66
C GLU A 80 -2.83 -49.56 11.67
N GLY A 81 -3.02 -49.25 12.96
CA GLY A 81 -2.03 -49.43 14.02
C GLY A 81 -1.10 -48.22 14.16
N LEU A 82 -0.43 -48.10 15.32
CA LEU A 82 0.39 -46.93 15.66
C LEU A 82 1.89 -47.14 15.39
N PHE A 83 2.35 -48.39 15.27
CA PHE A 83 3.77 -48.76 15.17
C PHE A 83 4.12 -49.36 13.80
N GLY A 84 5.18 -48.87 13.15
CA GLY A 84 5.68 -49.39 11.86
C GLY A 84 4.84 -49.05 10.61
N VAL A 85 3.68 -48.44 10.80
CA VAL A 85 2.73 -48.06 9.74
C VAL A 85 3.18 -46.77 9.07
N ARG A 86 3.08 -46.70 7.75
CA ARG A 86 3.53 -45.52 6.99
C ARG A 86 2.40 -44.65 6.46
N GLU A 87 1.16 -45.02 6.72
CA GLU A 87 -0.03 -44.36 6.19
C GLU A 87 -1.08 -44.29 7.30
N TRP A 88 -1.63 -43.10 7.55
CA TRP A 88 -2.79 -42.92 8.41
C TRP A 88 -3.95 -42.34 7.63
N ASN A 89 -5.12 -42.98 7.74
CA ASN A 89 -6.35 -42.48 7.11
C ASN A 89 -7.33 -41.93 8.14
N TYR A 90 -7.97 -40.83 7.76
CA TYR A 90 -8.94 -40.10 8.57
C TYR A 90 -10.22 -39.86 7.78
N LEU A 91 -11.34 -39.95 8.48
CA LEU A 91 -12.65 -39.52 8.01
C LEU A 91 -13.09 -38.30 8.82
N LEU A 92 -13.08 -37.13 8.19
CA LEU A 92 -13.26 -35.84 8.83
C LEU A 92 -14.55 -35.16 8.34
N ASN A 93 -15.22 -34.46 9.25
CA ASN A 93 -16.32 -33.55 8.95
C ASN A 93 -15.82 -32.13 9.25
N VAL A 94 -15.26 -31.48 8.24
CA VAL A 94 -14.54 -30.20 8.38
C VAL A 94 -15.54 -29.04 8.31
N ARG A 95 -15.52 -28.12 9.29
CA ARG A 95 -16.23 -26.84 9.16
C ARG A 95 -15.32 -25.79 8.52
N PRO A 96 -15.63 -25.26 7.31
CA PRO A 96 -14.79 -24.28 6.64
C PRO A 96 -14.70 -22.94 7.39
N THR A 97 -15.82 -22.48 7.95
CA THR A 97 -15.96 -21.25 8.73
C THR A 97 -16.99 -21.44 9.84
N ALA A 98 -16.94 -20.60 10.87
CA ALA A 98 -17.91 -20.62 11.95
C ALA A 98 -19.35 -20.45 11.40
N GLY A 99 -20.22 -21.41 11.71
CA GLY A 99 -21.62 -21.43 11.25
C GLY A 99 -21.86 -22.08 9.88
N ALA A 100 -20.81 -22.43 9.12
CA ALA A 100 -20.96 -23.19 7.88
C ALA A 100 -21.32 -24.66 8.15
N ALA A 101 -22.02 -25.27 7.19
CA ALA A 101 -22.28 -26.71 7.21
C ALA A 101 -20.94 -27.49 7.08
N PRO A 102 -20.80 -28.61 7.80
CA PRO A 102 -19.61 -29.45 7.73
C PRO A 102 -19.50 -30.13 6.36
N VAL A 103 -18.28 -30.19 5.82
CA VAL A 103 -17.93 -30.90 4.58
C VAL A 103 -17.23 -32.20 4.95
N ARG A 104 -17.68 -33.33 4.40
CA ARG A 104 -17.07 -34.64 4.67
C ARG A 104 -15.87 -34.87 3.76
N CYS A 105 -14.72 -35.17 4.37
CA CYS A 105 -13.45 -35.35 3.69
C CYS A 105 -12.73 -36.60 4.22
N GLN A 106 -12.08 -37.34 3.34
CA GLN A 106 -11.06 -38.32 3.71
C GLN A 106 -9.69 -37.69 3.55
N LEU A 107 -8.83 -37.92 4.54
CA LEU A 107 -7.45 -37.45 4.56
C LEU A 107 -6.55 -38.66 4.77
N GLN A 108 -5.61 -38.87 3.85
CA GLN A 108 -4.52 -39.83 3.97
C GLN A 108 -3.23 -39.05 4.23
N ILE A 109 -2.46 -39.44 5.25
CA ILE A 109 -1.15 -38.87 5.56
C ILE A 109 -0.09 -39.96 5.42
N ASP A 110 0.94 -39.68 4.62
CA ASP A 110 2.06 -40.58 4.39
C ASP A 110 3.27 -40.18 5.26
N PHE A 111 3.83 -41.15 5.98
CA PHE A 111 4.98 -40.99 6.86
C PHE A 111 6.22 -41.68 6.28
N ASN A 112 7.39 -41.09 6.52
CA ASN A 112 8.67 -41.74 6.25
C ASN A 112 9.03 -42.80 7.32
N ASN A 113 10.20 -43.43 7.18
CA ASN A 113 10.69 -44.46 8.13
C ASN A 113 10.93 -43.94 9.55
N HIS A 114 10.98 -42.63 9.74
CA HIS A 114 11.15 -41.97 11.05
C HIS A 114 9.82 -41.51 11.66
N GLY A 115 8.68 -41.82 11.03
CA GLY A 115 7.37 -41.37 11.50
C GLY A 115 7.13 -39.88 11.31
N VAL A 116 7.77 -39.27 10.31
CA VAL A 116 7.58 -37.86 9.94
C VAL A 116 6.70 -37.78 8.70
N ALA A 117 5.64 -36.99 8.76
CA ALA A 117 4.71 -36.75 7.66
C ALA A 117 5.46 -36.14 6.46
N GLN A 118 5.26 -36.71 5.26
CA GLN A 118 5.90 -36.28 4.02
C GLN A 118 4.89 -35.71 3.03
N ASP A 119 3.72 -36.34 2.94
CA ASP A 119 2.70 -35.99 1.97
C ASP A 119 1.31 -36.24 2.55
N GLN A 120 0.31 -35.64 1.91
CA GLN A 120 -1.09 -35.89 2.22
C GLN A 120 -1.94 -35.91 0.95
N ARG A 121 -2.94 -36.80 0.94
CA ARG A 121 -3.97 -36.84 -0.10
C ARG A 121 -5.34 -36.60 0.50
N TRP A 122 -6.21 -36.05 -0.33
CA TRP A 122 -7.59 -35.70 0.02
C TRP A 122 -8.59 -36.35 -0.92
N ALA A 123 -9.68 -36.89 -0.37
CA ALA A 123 -10.84 -37.33 -1.13
C ALA A 123 -12.14 -36.71 -0.58
N PRO A 124 -12.95 -36.04 -1.41
CA PRO A 124 -12.61 -35.59 -2.77
C PRO A 124 -11.41 -34.62 -2.74
N SER A 125 -10.64 -34.54 -3.83
CA SER A 125 -9.43 -33.69 -3.92
C SER A 125 -9.69 -32.21 -3.59
N ALA A 126 -10.90 -31.73 -3.85
CA ALA A 126 -11.37 -30.39 -3.49
C ALA A 126 -11.29 -30.08 -1.98
N CYS A 127 -11.32 -31.09 -1.10
CA CYS A 127 -11.15 -30.90 0.34
C CYS A 127 -9.79 -30.29 0.71
N SER A 128 -8.76 -30.44 -0.13
CA SER A 128 -7.46 -29.80 0.07
C SER A 128 -7.55 -28.27 0.13
N ALA A 129 -8.55 -27.66 -0.53
CA ALA A 129 -8.77 -26.22 -0.50
C ALA A 129 -9.11 -25.71 0.91
N LEU A 130 -9.64 -26.56 1.81
CA LEU A 130 -9.92 -26.20 3.20
C LEU A 130 -8.64 -25.94 4.01
N MET A 131 -7.49 -26.46 3.56
CA MET A 131 -6.18 -26.17 4.15
C MET A 131 -5.66 -24.77 3.78
N GLN A 132 -6.24 -24.12 2.79
CA GLN A 132 -5.86 -22.74 2.49
C GLN A 132 -6.55 -21.81 3.48
N PRO A 133 -5.84 -20.80 4.03
CA PRO A 133 -6.50 -19.78 4.84
C PRO A 133 -7.61 -19.14 4.00
N PRO A 134 -8.77 -18.79 4.59
CA PRO A 134 -9.80 -18.08 3.86
C PRO A 134 -9.16 -16.83 3.24
N PRO A 135 -9.51 -16.49 1.98
CA PRO A 135 -8.98 -15.28 1.36
C PRO A 135 -9.23 -14.12 2.32
N ALA A 136 -8.16 -13.40 2.69
CA ALA A 136 -8.27 -12.27 3.57
C ALA A 136 -9.33 -11.35 2.97
N ALA A 137 -10.43 -11.12 3.70
CA ALA A 137 -11.37 -10.08 3.32
C ALA A 137 -10.54 -8.81 3.13
N PRO A 138 -10.71 -8.05 2.03
CA PRO A 138 -9.96 -6.83 1.84
C PRO A 138 -10.24 -5.95 3.05
N VAL A 139 -9.25 -5.85 3.94
CA VAL A 139 -9.31 -4.92 5.06
C VAL A 139 -9.30 -3.57 4.38
N ALA A 140 -10.46 -2.92 4.33
CA ALA A 140 -10.56 -1.57 3.80
C ALA A 140 -9.60 -0.71 4.62
N ALA A 141 -8.45 -0.37 4.02
CA ALA A 141 -7.50 0.52 4.65
C ALA A 141 -8.26 1.83 4.91
N LEU A 142 -8.39 2.20 6.18
CA LEU A 142 -8.82 3.55 6.52
C LEU A 142 -7.91 4.51 5.75
N PRO A 143 -8.45 5.53 5.05
CA PRO A 143 -7.61 6.52 4.40
C PRO A 143 -6.62 7.06 5.44
N PRO A 144 -5.31 7.15 5.10
CA PRO A 144 -4.33 7.67 6.04
C PRO A 144 -4.81 9.05 6.50
N ALA A 145 -4.81 9.28 7.82
CA ALA A 145 -5.17 10.58 8.36
C ALA A 145 -4.33 11.66 7.66
N PRO A 146 -4.92 12.80 7.26
CA PRO A 146 -4.17 13.86 6.60
C PRO A 146 -3.02 14.30 7.49
N SER A 147 -1.79 14.23 6.97
CA SER A 147 -0.61 14.73 7.67
C SER A 147 -0.79 16.23 7.94
N PRO A 148 -0.42 16.75 9.13
CA PRO A 148 -0.53 18.18 9.40
C PRO A 148 0.30 18.95 8.37
N GLN A 149 -0.35 19.81 7.59
CA GLN A 149 0.34 20.64 6.61
C GLN A 149 1.08 21.77 7.36
N ILE A 150 2.41 21.66 7.43
CA ILE A 150 3.26 22.71 7.98
C ILE A 150 3.27 23.85 6.96
N GLN A 151 2.50 24.91 7.21
CA GLN A 151 2.50 26.09 6.35
C GLN A 151 3.73 26.97 6.68
N PRO A 152 4.47 27.46 5.67
CA PRO A 152 5.60 28.34 5.91
C PRO A 152 5.13 29.69 6.48
N VAL A 153 5.83 30.17 7.51
CA VAL A 153 5.69 31.56 7.95
C VAL A 153 6.48 32.44 7.02
N ARG A 154 5.78 33.36 6.34
CA ARG A 154 6.38 34.28 5.38
C ARG A 154 6.60 35.64 6.03
N LEU A 155 7.85 36.08 6.05
CA LEU A 155 8.26 37.38 6.56
C LEU A 155 8.78 38.23 5.40
N SER A 156 8.37 39.50 5.33
CA SER A 156 8.88 40.43 4.32
C SER A 156 10.36 40.73 4.58
N ALA A 157 11.19 40.64 3.54
CA ALA A 157 12.60 41.00 3.63
C ALA A 157 12.77 42.50 3.95
N ASP A 158 11.94 43.36 3.35
CA ASP A 158 11.97 44.81 3.59
C ASP A 158 11.62 45.18 5.05
N ALA A 159 10.88 44.32 5.75
CA ALA A 159 10.57 44.50 7.16
C ALA A 159 11.66 43.93 8.09
N LEU A 160 12.36 42.88 7.63
CA LEU A 160 13.38 42.17 8.40
C LEU A 160 14.75 42.84 8.36
N PHE A 161 15.14 43.41 7.22
CA PHE A 161 16.49 43.87 6.97
C PHE A 161 16.54 45.38 6.74
N GLU A 162 17.71 45.97 6.98
CA GLU A 162 18.02 47.31 6.49
C GLU A 162 18.02 47.36 4.95
N PHE A 163 17.86 48.55 4.38
CA PHE A 163 17.76 48.74 2.93
C PHE A 163 18.95 48.13 2.19
N ASP A 164 18.67 47.30 1.18
CA ASP A 164 19.64 46.55 0.36
C ASP A 164 20.68 45.75 1.16
N SER A 165 20.33 45.35 2.38
CA SER A 165 21.23 44.66 3.30
C SER A 165 20.75 43.24 3.64
N ALA A 166 21.65 42.47 4.24
CA ALA A 166 21.35 41.24 4.97
C ALA A 166 21.44 41.44 6.50
N GLN A 167 21.70 42.67 6.94
CA GLN A 167 21.70 43.03 8.36
C GLN A 167 20.26 43.17 8.86
N LEU A 168 19.91 42.37 9.87
CA LEU A 168 18.59 42.44 10.52
C LEU A 168 18.40 43.79 11.21
N SER A 169 17.27 44.43 10.94
CA SER A 169 16.85 45.65 11.64
C SER A 169 16.42 45.33 13.09
N ALA A 170 16.31 46.36 13.94
CA ALA A 170 15.78 46.18 15.29
C ALA A 170 14.35 45.60 15.28
N ARG A 171 13.53 46.05 14.33
CA ARG A 171 12.17 45.52 14.11
C ARG A 171 12.18 44.08 13.61
N GLY A 172 13.12 43.73 12.74
CA GLY A 172 13.30 42.37 12.25
C GLY A 172 13.64 41.40 13.38
N ARG A 173 14.58 41.77 14.26
CA ARG A 173 14.93 40.99 15.46
C ARG A 173 13.74 40.79 16.40
N GLU A 174 12.95 41.83 16.64
CA GLU A 174 11.74 41.73 17.45
C GLU A 174 10.70 40.79 16.80
N THR A 175 10.53 40.86 15.48
CA THR A 175 9.63 39.97 14.74
C THR A 175 10.02 38.50 14.90
N LEU A 176 11.32 38.19 14.80
CA LEU A 176 11.82 36.82 15.02
C LEU A 176 11.65 36.36 16.47
N ARG A 177 11.83 37.25 17.45
CA ARG A 177 11.57 36.95 18.86
C ARG A 177 10.11 36.57 19.09
N GLN A 178 9.17 37.34 18.54
CA GLN A 178 7.74 37.06 18.65
C GLN A 178 7.38 35.73 17.99
N LEU A 179 7.99 35.42 16.84
CA LEU A 179 7.81 34.14 16.16
C LEU A 179 8.26 32.97 17.04
N VAL A 180 9.45 33.07 17.66
CA VAL A 180 9.97 32.06 18.58
C VAL A 180 9.09 31.91 19.82
N GLN A 181 8.54 33.00 20.35
CA GLN A 181 7.60 32.95 21.50
C GLN A 181 6.26 32.28 21.14
N GLN A 182 5.78 32.45 19.91
CA GLN A 182 4.57 31.80 19.42
C GLN A 182 4.79 30.31 19.12
N ALA A 183 6.03 29.94 18.77
CA ALA A 183 6.44 28.57 18.53
C ALA A 183 6.52 27.77 19.85
N GLY A 184 5.38 27.27 20.33
CA GLY A 184 5.17 26.55 21.60
C GLY A 184 6.43 26.08 22.35
N SER A 185 6.81 24.81 22.18
CA SER A 185 8.06 24.31 22.77
C SER A 185 9.19 24.35 21.73
N LEU A 186 10.23 25.14 22.00
CA LEU A 186 11.44 25.17 21.16
C LEU A 186 12.14 23.81 21.07
N ALA A 187 11.97 22.95 22.09
CA ALA A 187 12.48 21.58 22.07
C ALA A 187 11.79 20.67 21.02
N ASN A 188 10.60 21.07 20.56
CA ASN A 188 9.85 20.37 19.52
C ASN A 188 10.13 20.90 18.10
N LEU A 189 10.88 22.00 17.98
CA LEU A 189 11.34 22.54 16.69
C LEU A 189 12.47 21.65 16.15
N GLN A 190 12.11 20.49 15.63
CA GLN A 190 12.99 19.65 14.84
C GLN A 190 12.75 20.02 13.37
N GLN A 191 13.80 20.33 12.61
CA GLN A 191 13.72 20.64 11.16
C GLN A 191 13.17 22.04 10.81
N VAL A 192 13.84 23.09 11.27
CA VAL A 192 13.56 24.48 10.86
C VAL A 192 14.34 24.84 9.60
N ALA A 193 13.64 25.02 8.48
CA ALA A 193 14.20 25.51 7.23
C ALA A 193 13.91 27.01 7.09
N VAL A 194 14.94 27.77 6.73
CA VAL A 194 14.88 29.21 6.45
C VAL A 194 15.27 29.41 4.99
N ALA A 195 14.32 29.81 4.15
CA ALA A 195 14.55 30.08 2.73
C ALA A 195 14.45 31.58 2.44
N GLY A 196 15.51 32.17 1.89
CA GLY A 196 15.52 33.56 1.45
C GLY A 196 15.14 33.68 -0.02
N TYR A 197 14.37 34.71 -0.37
CA TYR A 197 13.96 35.02 -1.75
C TYR A 197 14.19 36.50 -2.09
N ALA A 198 14.45 36.75 -3.36
CA ALA A 198 14.60 38.05 -3.97
C ALA A 198 13.53 38.27 -5.06
N ASP A 199 13.36 39.51 -5.50
CA ASP A 199 12.58 39.78 -6.71
C ASP A 199 13.41 39.54 -7.97
N ARG A 200 12.78 39.70 -9.14
CA ARG A 200 13.43 39.43 -10.44
C ARG A 200 14.46 40.47 -10.88
N PHE A 201 14.68 41.55 -10.12
CA PHE A 201 15.69 42.54 -10.47
C PHE A 201 17.05 42.14 -9.90
N GLY A 202 18.10 42.35 -10.69
CA GLY A 202 19.46 41.85 -10.37
C GLY A 202 19.83 40.62 -11.21
N SER A 203 21.10 40.22 -11.15
CA SER A 203 21.54 38.98 -11.80
C SER A 203 21.13 37.77 -10.95
N ALA A 204 20.96 36.60 -11.58
CA ALA A 204 20.60 35.37 -10.88
C ALA A 204 21.57 35.06 -9.73
N ASN A 205 22.89 35.13 -9.99
CA ASN A 205 23.93 34.87 -8.99
C ASN A 205 23.89 35.88 -7.84
N TYR A 206 23.66 37.17 -8.15
CA TYR A 206 23.53 38.20 -7.12
C TYR A 206 22.32 37.91 -6.21
N ASN A 207 21.18 37.58 -6.82
CA ASN A 207 19.94 37.30 -6.08
C ASN A 207 20.06 36.06 -5.20
N VAL A 208 20.67 34.98 -5.70
CA VAL A 208 20.96 33.78 -4.90
C VAL A 208 21.84 34.15 -3.71
N ALA A 209 23.00 34.78 -3.93
CA ALA A 209 23.94 35.12 -2.87
C ALA A 209 23.34 36.10 -1.83
N LEU A 210 22.55 37.09 -2.26
CA LEU A 210 21.89 38.00 -1.33
C LEU A 210 20.82 37.28 -0.50
N SER A 211 20.03 36.44 -1.14
CA SER A 211 18.97 35.68 -0.47
C SER A 211 19.52 34.66 0.53
N GLU A 212 20.67 34.04 0.22
CA GLU A 212 21.39 33.13 1.11
C GLU A 212 21.89 33.85 2.36
N ARG A 213 22.60 34.98 2.21
CA ARG A 213 23.06 35.79 3.35
C ARG A 213 21.92 36.23 4.27
N ARG A 214 20.75 36.56 3.69
CA ARG A 214 19.55 36.90 4.45
C ARG A 214 19.00 35.70 5.23
N ALA A 215 18.94 34.53 4.61
CA ALA A 215 18.52 33.30 5.27
C ALA A 215 19.50 32.92 6.40
N GLU A 216 20.80 33.06 6.19
CA GLU A 216 21.82 32.83 7.22
C GLU A 216 21.69 33.79 8.40
N ALA A 217 21.49 35.09 8.14
CA ALA A 217 21.28 36.08 9.20
C ALA A 217 20.07 35.73 10.08
N VAL A 218 18.97 35.28 9.46
CA VAL A 218 17.78 34.80 10.20
C VAL A 218 18.09 33.53 10.98
N LYS A 219 18.79 32.56 10.38
CA LYS A 219 19.24 31.34 11.07
C LYS A 219 20.06 31.67 12.32
N PHE A 220 21.05 32.56 12.23
CA PHE A 220 21.86 32.95 13.38
C PHE A 220 21.03 33.61 14.47
N ALA A 221 20.10 34.50 14.10
CA ALA A 221 19.19 35.13 15.06
C ALA A 221 18.27 34.10 15.77
N LEU A 222 17.76 33.09 15.06
CA LEU A 222 16.97 32.02 15.67
C LEU A 222 17.80 31.20 16.67
N ILE A 223 19.06 30.93 16.35
CA ILE A 223 19.99 30.23 17.26
C ILE A 223 20.24 31.06 18.53
N GLU A 224 20.48 32.38 18.39
CA GLU A 224 20.63 33.30 19.54
C GLU A 224 19.37 33.34 20.42
N LEU A 225 18.18 33.14 19.83
CA LEU A 225 16.91 33.06 20.55
C LEU A 225 16.65 31.69 21.19
N GLY A 226 17.57 30.73 21.06
CA GLY A 226 17.53 29.43 21.74
C GLY A 226 17.08 28.25 20.88
N VAL A 227 16.90 28.43 19.56
CA VAL A 227 16.65 27.30 18.66
C VAL A 227 17.94 26.48 18.49
N PRO A 228 17.93 25.14 18.66
CA PRO A 228 19.14 24.33 18.53
C PRO A 228 19.80 24.48 17.16
N ALA A 229 21.12 24.73 17.12
CA ALA A 229 21.84 24.99 15.87
C ALA A 229 21.77 23.84 14.85
N ASN A 230 21.70 22.60 15.34
CA ASN A 230 21.53 21.40 14.52
C ASN A 230 20.09 21.21 14.00
N SER A 231 19.15 22.07 14.42
CA SER A 231 17.76 22.07 13.97
C SER A 231 17.45 23.19 12.98
N VAL A 232 18.43 24.00 12.54
CA VAL A 232 18.18 25.13 11.62
C VAL A 232 19.06 25.06 10.36
N TRP A 233 18.42 25.10 9.20
CA TRP A 233 19.05 25.16 7.88
C TRP A 233 18.67 26.45 7.16
N ALA A 234 19.61 27.05 6.44
CA ALA A 234 19.42 28.25 5.65
C ALA A 234 19.68 27.93 4.17
N ASP A 235 18.87 28.51 3.28
CA ASP A 235 18.98 28.30 1.84
C ASP A 235 18.61 29.59 1.07
N GLY A 236 19.38 29.90 0.03
CA GLY A 236 19.18 31.07 -0.83
C GLY A 236 18.52 30.70 -2.14
N ARG A 237 17.27 31.13 -2.35
CA ARG A 237 16.46 30.76 -3.52
C ARG A 237 16.48 31.79 -4.65
N GLY A 238 17.14 32.93 -4.43
CA GLY A 238 17.18 34.02 -5.42
C GLY A 238 15.78 34.41 -5.86
N ALA A 239 15.56 34.56 -7.16
CA ALA A 239 14.26 34.95 -7.74
C ALA A 239 13.34 33.75 -8.06
N SER A 240 13.63 32.55 -7.55
CA SER A 240 12.76 31.38 -7.78
C SER A 240 11.43 31.51 -7.03
N ASP A 241 10.45 30.69 -7.44
CA ASP A 241 9.15 30.55 -6.78
C ASP A 241 8.48 31.90 -6.45
N PRO A 242 8.23 32.76 -7.46
CA PRO A 242 7.60 34.06 -7.24
C PRO A 242 6.16 33.89 -6.74
N LEU A 243 5.80 34.63 -5.69
CA LEU A 243 4.41 34.71 -5.22
C LEU A 243 3.55 35.58 -6.14
N VAL A 244 4.17 36.57 -6.77
CA VAL A 244 3.51 37.50 -7.69
C VAL A 244 4.37 37.70 -8.94
N SER A 245 3.71 37.85 -10.09
CA SER A 245 4.36 38.17 -11.36
C SER A 245 3.90 39.54 -11.84
N CYS A 246 4.85 40.47 -11.97
CA CYS A 246 4.59 41.85 -12.36
C CYS A 246 5.42 42.20 -13.62
N PRO A 247 4.80 42.28 -14.81
CA PRO A 247 5.51 42.57 -16.06
C PRO A 247 5.94 44.04 -16.17
N GLY A 248 6.86 44.32 -17.09
CA GLY A 248 7.31 45.68 -17.40
C GLY A 248 8.74 46.00 -16.96
N PRO A 249 9.27 47.18 -17.36
CA PRO A 249 10.60 47.63 -16.95
C PRO A 249 10.63 48.00 -15.46
N ARG A 250 11.83 48.25 -14.92
CA ARG A 250 11.99 48.70 -13.53
C ARG A 250 11.33 50.08 -13.36
N SER A 251 10.24 50.13 -12.59
CA SER A 251 9.55 51.36 -12.18
C SER A 251 9.11 51.25 -10.72
N SER A 252 8.74 52.37 -10.09
CA SER A 252 8.24 52.36 -8.71
C SER A 252 6.99 51.47 -8.55
N GLN A 253 6.11 51.46 -9.55
CA GLN A 253 4.92 50.61 -9.57
C GLN A 253 5.28 49.13 -9.62
N VAL A 254 6.23 48.74 -10.48
CA VAL A 254 6.66 47.34 -10.61
C VAL A 254 7.43 46.87 -9.37
N ILE A 255 8.27 47.73 -8.77
CA ILE A 255 9.00 47.43 -7.53
C ILE A 255 8.04 47.19 -6.36
N SER A 256 7.01 48.02 -6.23
CA SER A 256 5.95 47.88 -5.23
C SER A 256 5.17 46.58 -5.43
N CYS A 257 4.78 46.30 -6.68
CA CYS A 257 4.09 45.06 -7.03
C CYS A 257 4.91 43.80 -6.69
N LEU A 258 6.23 43.82 -6.91
CA LEU A 258 7.12 42.69 -6.63
C LEU A 258 7.54 42.56 -5.17
N ALA A 259 7.15 43.49 -4.29
CA ALA A 259 7.54 43.47 -2.88
C ALA A 259 7.26 42.14 -2.16
N PRO A 260 6.14 41.42 -2.41
CA PRO A 260 5.91 40.11 -1.80
C PRO A 260 6.96 39.04 -2.13
N ASN A 261 7.68 39.15 -3.26
CA ASN A 261 8.71 38.19 -3.64
C ASN A 261 9.98 38.35 -2.79
N ARG A 262 10.27 39.56 -2.30
CA ARG A 262 11.36 39.83 -1.36
C ARG A 262 10.95 39.38 0.03
N ARG A 263 11.23 38.12 0.34
CA ARG A 263 10.73 37.47 1.57
C ARG A 263 11.73 36.47 2.14
N VAL A 264 11.51 36.11 3.39
CA VAL A 264 12.09 34.92 4.03
C VAL A 264 10.94 34.02 4.44
N GLU A 265 11.03 32.75 4.09
CA GLU A 265 10.09 31.71 4.54
C GLU A 265 10.76 30.87 5.62
N ILE A 266 10.05 30.65 6.73
CA ILE A 266 10.49 29.82 7.84
C ILE A 266 9.49 28.67 7.98
N THR A 267 9.96 27.44 7.86
CA THR A 267 9.15 26.21 7.90
C THR A 267 9.71 25.29 8.96
N GLY A 268 8.86 24.72 9.83
CA GLY A 268 9.27 23.73 10.82
C GLY A 268 8.10 23.26 11.67
N MET A 269 8.20 22.07 12.27
CA MET A 269 7.16 21.56 13.17
C MET A 269 6.97 22.52 14.34
N GLY A 270 5.76 23.06 14.53
CA GLY A 270 5.45 24.02 15.61
C GLY A 270 5.59 25.50 15.24
N ILE A 271 6.08 25.81 14.03
CA ILE A 271 6.04 27.17 13.48
C ILE A 271 4.72 27.30 12.71
N GLN A 272 3.74 27.99 13.29
CA GLN A 272 2.45 28.24 12.66
C GLN A 272 2.36 29.70 12.21
N ALA A 273 1.79 29.93 11.02
CA ALA A 273 1.30 31.26 10.67
C ALA A 273 0.23 31.64 11.70
N ALA A 274 0.33 32.84 12.28
CA ALA A 274 -0.65 33.33 13.23
C ALA A 274 -2.06 33.20 12.63
N SER A 275 -2.87 32.30 13.17
CA SER A 275 -4.29 32.21 12.88
C SER A 275 -4.92 33.48 13.46
N ARG A 276 -5.32 34.40 12.58
CA ARG A 276 -6.17 35.53 12.94
C ARG A 276 -7.59 35.07 13.19
#